data_AF-X0VL58-F1
#
_entry.id   AF-X0VL58-F1
#
_cell.length_a   1.000
_cell.length_b   1.000
_cell.length_c   1.000
_cell.angle_alpha   90.00
_cell.angle_beta   90.00
_cell.angle_gamma   90.00
#
_symmetry.space_group_name_H-M   'P 1'
#
loop_
_entity.id
_entity.type
_entity.pdbx_description
1 polymer ?
#
loop_
_entity_poly.entity_id
_entity_poly.type
_entity_poly.pdbx_seq_one_letter_code
_entity_poly.pdbx_strand_id
1 'polypeptide(L)' 'MYYLNNSVTFTRKPIKSEEFFNQIVESLGIIIDRRPKGRPREMEI' A
#
# COMPACT_ATOMS: atom_id res chain seq x y z
N MET A 1 -3.37 1.45 -16.45
CA MET A 1 -3.45 0.14 -15.78
C MET A 1 -2.04 -0.25 -15.37
N TYR A 2 -1.64 -0.01 -14.11
CA TYR A 2 -0.29 -0.37 -13.65
C TYR A 2 -0.35 -1.74 -12.97
N TYR A 3 0.18 -2.76 -13.64
CA TYR A 3 0.42 -4.07 -13.04
C TYR A 3 1.72 -4.00 -12.22
N LEU A 4 1.60 -3.86 -10.91
CA LEU A 4 2.72 -3.96 -9.97
C LEU A 4 2.97 -5.45 -9.66
N ASN A 5 4.02 -6.02 -10.25
CA ASN A 5 4.44 -7.39 -10.00
C ASN A 5 5.47 -7.40 -8.84
N ASN A 6 4.97 -7.31 -7.60
CA ASN A 6 5.79 -7.27 -6.38
C ASN A 6 5.67 -8.59 -5.60
N SER A 7 6.14 -9.71 -6.16
CA SER A 7 6.30 -10.93 -5.36
C SER A 7 7.62 -10.88 -4.59
N VAL A 8 7.61 -10.27 -3.40
CA VAL A 8 8.66 -10.48 -2.41
C VAL A 8 8.46 -11.87 -1.81
N THR A 9 9.39 -12.78 -2.07
CA THR A 9 9.42 -14.13 -1.49
C THR A 9 9.75 -14.03 0.00
N PHE A 10 8.73 -13.77 0.81
CA PHE A 10 8.88 -13.78 2.26
C PHE A 10 9.02 -15.22 2.75
N THR A 11 10.14 -15.53 3.39
CA THR A 11 10.53 -16.86 3.84
C THR A 11 9.50 -17.44 4.82
N ARG A 12 8.65 -18.37 4.34
CA ARG A 12 7.80 -19.38 5.03
C ARG A 12 6.97 -19.02 6.28
N LYS A 13 7.11 -17.84 6.88
CA LYS A 13 6.21 -17.32 7.92
C LYS A 13 5.27 -16.31 7.29
N PRO A 14 3.94 -16.50 7.39
CA PRO A 14 3.02 -15.48 6.90
C PRO A 14 3.22 -14.21 7.74
N ILE A 15 3.76 -13.17 7.10
CA ILE A 15 3.72 -11.82 7.68
C ILE A 15 2.27 -11.34 7.62
N LYS A 16 1.83 -10.67 8.68
CA LYS A 16 0.54 -9.97 8.64
C LYS A 16 0.63 -8.82 7.65
N SER A 17 -0.43 -8.64 6.85
CA SER A 17 -0.50 -7.59 5.82
C SER A 17 -0.11 -6.20 6.33
N GLU A 18 -0.46 -5.88 7.57
CA GLU A 18 -0.12 -4.62 8.24
C GLU A 18 1.38 -4.47 8.51
N GLU A 19 2.05 -5.53 8.97
CA GLU A 19 3.48 -5.54 9.26
C GLU A 19 4.30 -5.43 7.96
N PHE A 20 3.86 -6.10 6.89
CA PHE A 20 4.45 -5.93 5.55
C PHE A 20 4.31 -4.49 5.05
N PHE A 21 3.12 -3.92 5.17
CA PHE A 21 2.87 -2.55 4.72
C PHE A 21 3.72 -1.54 5.50
N ASN A 22 3.83 -1.69 6.82
CA ASN A 22 4.64 -0.81 7.65
C ASN A 22 6.12 -0.87 7.25
N GLN A 23 6.68 -2.06 6.98
CA GLN A 23 8.06 -2.21 6.51
C GLN A 23 8.30 -1.56 5.13
N ILE A 24 7.34 -1.64 4.21
CA ILE A 24 7.42 -0.96 2.91
C ILE A 24 7.40 0.56 3.08
N VAL A 25 6.48 1.06 3.89
CA VAL A 25 6.35 2.49 4.19
C VAL A 25 7.62 3.06 4.79
N GLU A 26 8.20 2.35 5.75
CA GLU A 26 9.45 2.73 6.41
C GLU A 26 10.65 2.68 5.44
N SER A 27 10.80 1.59 4.67
CA SER A 27 11.92 1.42 3.73
C SER A 27 11.88 2.42 2.56
N LEU A 28 10.70 2.80 2.10
CA LEU A 28 10.53 3.76 1.01
C LEU A 28 10.42 5.21 1.50
N GLY A 29 10.40 5.44 2.82
CA GLY A 29 10.22 6.77 3.41
C GLY A 29 8.90 7.45 3.00
N ILE A 30 7.87 6.65 2.67
CA ILE A 30 6.61 7.16 2.14
C ILE A 30 5.74 7.62 3.32
N ILE A 31 5.21 8.83 3.25
CA ILE A 31 4.20 9.29 4.19
C ILE A 31 2.83 8.86 3.66
N ILE A 32 2.22 7.83 4.27
CA ILE A 32 0.83 7.48 3.99
C ILE A 32 -0.09 8.49 4.67
N ASP A 33 -0.79 9.29 3.89
CA ASP A 33 -1.93 10.05 4.40
C ASP A 33 -3.06 9.09 4.77
N ARG A 34 -3.21 8.82 6.07
CA ARG A 34 -4.27 7.97 6.62
C ARG A 34 -5.61 8.69 6.71
N ARG A 35 -5.73 9.92 6.19
CA ARG A 35 -7.02 10.61 6.14
C ARG A 35 -8.01 9.78 5.32
N PRO A 36 -9.25 9.62 5.81
CA PRO A 36 -10.30 9.04 5.00
C PRO A 36 -10.40 9.87 3.72
N LYS A 37 -10.18 9.22 2.57
CA LYS A 37 -10.41 9.86 1.28
C LYS A 37 -11.86 10.34 1.30
N GLY A 38 -12.06 11.65 1.23
CA GLY A 38 -13.39 12.22 1.05
C GLY A 38 -14.05 11.60 -0.17
N ARG A 39 -15.39 11.69 -0.27
CA ARG A 39 -16.12 11.24 -1.47
C ARG A 39 -15.38 11.73 -2.72
N PRO A 40 -14.99 10.83 -3.65
CA PRO A 40 -14.53 11.27 -4.95
C PRO A 40 -15.59 12.21 -5.51
N ARG A 41 -15.20 13.41 -5.92
CA ARG A 41 -16.13 14.25 -6.68
C ARG A 41 -16.42 13.48 -7.96
N GLU A 42 -17.69 13.20 -8.24
CA GLU A 42 -18.10 12.74 -9.55
C GLU A 42 -17.60 13.78 -10.54
N MET A 43 -16.68 13.37 -11.40
CA MET A 43 -16.27 14.18 -12.53
C MET A 43 -17.34 13.94 -13.58
N GLU A 44 -18.26 14.89 -13.76
CA GLU A 44 -19.12 14.92 -14.95
C GLU A 44 -18.20 15.00 -16.17
N ILE A 45 -18.25 13.97 -17.00
CA ILE A 45 -17.53 13.84 -18.28
C ILE A 45 -18.44 14.36 -19.38
#